data_AF-A0AAD9PP42-F1
#
_entry.id   AF-A0AAD9PP42-F1
#
_cell.length_a   1.000
_cell.length_b   1.000
_cell.length_c   1.000
_cell.angle_alpha   90.00
_cell.angle_beta   90.00
_cell.angle_gamma   90.00
#
_symmetry.space_group_name_H-M   'P 1'
#
loop_
_entity.id
_entity.type
_entity.pdbx_description
1 polymer ?
#
loop_
_entity_poly.entity_id
_entity_poly.type
_entity_poly.pdbx_seq_one_letter_code
_entity_poly.pdbx_strand_id
1 'polypeptide(L)'
;MLLEVRIKTMSGLSFGRFLHAGPELCRIKPIAVFEIFTDQTTLDYLALCEKHKQHTRHAAKRLALVEAHLGLCRPLLYLQIPQGTRDWLKHLRASLVLKTNYNEPMGPVAQEICKLLKLHAVDFATRLVAGPLVLDIYNRNANVIYEVCPRHQFYANTSVFTATAKRRHELIVAMGFKLILVPERKWLQLCSNDEKLAMLKI
;
A
#
# COMPACT_ATOMS: atom_id res chain seq x y z
N MET A 1 -17.46 -11.49 12.47
CA MET A 1 -18.90 -11.20 12.65
C MET A 1 -19.23 -10.37 13.92
N LEU A 2 -18.25 -9.75 14.60
CA LEU A 2 -18.51 -8.79 15.71
C LEU A 2 -18.12 -7.34 15.38
N LEU A 3 -17.42 -7.11 14.25
CA LEU A 3 -17.03 -5.79 13.77
C LEU A 3 -18.08 -5.12 12.86
N GLU A 4 -18.97 -5.89 12.23
CA GLU A 4 -20.02 -5.35 11.35
C GLU A 4 -21.16 -4.65 12.10
N VAL A 5 -21.42 -5.03 13.36
CA VAL A 5 -22.56 -4.52 14.12
C VAL A 5 -22.33 -3.09 14.64
N ARG A 6 -21.07 -2.63 14.79
CA ARG A 6 -20.75 -1.26 15.22
C ARG A 6 -20.55 -0.25 14.09
N ILE A 7 -20.41 -0.70 12.85
CA ILE A 7 -20.16 0.20 11.71
C ILE A 7 -21.48 0.71 11.10
N LYS A 8 -22.56 -0.08 11.18
CA LYS A 8 -23.90 0.33 10.68
C LYS A 8 -24.54 1.50 11.45
N THR A 9 -24.00 1.90 12.61
CA THR A 9 -24.47 3.07 13.38
C THR A 9 -23.67 4.35 13.14
N MET A 10 -22.67 4.34 12.25
CA MET A 10 -21.85 5.54 11.96
C MET A 10 -22.36 6.41 10.79
N SER A 11 -23.47 6.03 10.14
CA SER A 11 -24.08 6.85 9.08
C SER A 11 -24.92 8.03 9.59
N GLY A 12 -25.19 8.12 10.90
CA GLY A 12 -26.01 9.18 11.51
C GLY A 12 -25.40 9.90 12.71
N LEU A 13 -24.26 9.41 13.24
CA LEU A 13 -23.52 10.09 14.31
C LEU A 13 -22.32 10.80 13.68
N SER A 14 -22.30 12.13 13.80
CA SER A 14 -21.21 12.95 13.29
C SER A 14 -19.85 12.39 13.73
N PHE A 15 -19.11 11.86 12.77
CA PHE A 15 -17.75 11.33 12.97
C PHE A 15 -16.84 12.35 13.68
N GLY A 16 -17.14 13.65 13.50
CA GLY A 16 -16.54 14.76 14.24
C GLY A 16 -16.58 14.61 15.77
N ARG A 17 -17.62 14.00 16.36
CA ARG A 17 -17.70 13.78 17.82
C ARG A 17 -16.75 12.70 18.35
N PHE A 18 -16.26 11.79 17.50
CA PHE A 18 -15.43 10.66 17.92
C PHE A 18 -13.92 10.96 17.94
N LEU A 19 -13.45 11.99 17.22
CA LEU A 19 -12.02 12.27 17.05
C LEU A 19 -11.62 13.68 17.52
N HIS A 20 -12.18 14.14 18.64
CA HIS A 20 -11.73 15.38 19.27
C HIS A 20 -10.37 15.25 20.00
N ALA A 21 -9.87 14.03 20.19
CA ALA A 21 -8.64 13.76 20.92
C ALA A 21 -7.58 13.07 20.05
N GLY A 22 -6.34 13.62 20.06
CA GLY A 22 -5.20 13.09 19.32
C GLY A 22 -4.91 11.59 19.49
N PRO A 23 -5.04 11.00 20.69
CA PRO A 23 -4.80 9.55 20.89
C PRO A 23 -5.77 8.62 20.16
N GLU A 24 -7.01 9.05 19.91
CA GLU A 24 -8.02 8.23 19.23
C GLU A 24 -7.69 8.03 17.75
N LEU A 25 -6.94 8.97 17.14
CA LEU A 25 -6.44 8.85 15.77
C LEU A 25 -5.52 7.64 15.59
N CYS A 26 -4.81 7.22 16.65
CA CYS A 26 -3.92 6.07 16.65
C CYS A 26 -4.66 4.74 16.52
N ARG A 27 -5.97 4.70 16.82
CA ARG A 27 -6.79 3.48 16.75
C ARG A 27 -7.15 3.10 15.31
N ILE A 28 -7.07 4.06 14.39
CA ILE A 28 -7.41 3.87 12.98
C ILE A 28 -6.12 3.77 12.19
N LYS A 29 -5.93 2.64 11.50
CA LYS A 29 -4.84 2.51 10.53
C LYS A 29 -5.14 3.46 9.36
N PRO A 30 -4.29 4.46 9.04
CA PRO A 30 -4.65 5.48 8.05
C PRO A 30 -5.06 4.93 6.69
N ILE A 31 -4.48 3.82 6.26
CA ILE A 31 -4.82 3.21 4.96
C ILE A 31 -6.23 2.62 4.91
N ALA A 32 -6.83 2.31 6.07
CA ALA A 32 -8.17 1.76 6.17
C ALA A 32 -9.25 2.81 5.87
N VAL A 33 -8.93 4.12 5.92
CA VAL A 33 -9.91 5.19 5.69
C VAL A 33 -10.61 5.05 4.34
N PHE A 34 -9.93 4.51 3.32
CA PHE A 34 -10.52 4.25 2.01
C PHE A 34 -11.60 3.16 1.98
N GLU A 35 -11.75 2.38 3.04
CA GLU A 35 -12.79 1.35 3.15
C GLU A 35 -13.94 1.78 4.05
N ILE A 36 -13.66 2.59 5.07
CA ILE A 36 -14.62 2.91 6.13
C ILE A 36 -15.16 4.33 6.06
N PHE A 37 -14.46 5.26 5.40
CA PHE A 37 -14.81 6.68 5.40
C PHE A 37 -15.39 7.12 4.07
N THR A 38 -16.32 8.07 4.17
CA THR A 38 -16.70 8.92 3.05
C THR A 38 -15.55 9.86 2.68
N ASP A 39 -15.70 10.55 1.56
CA ASP A 39 -14.73 11.55 1.10
C ASP A 39 -14.58 12.68 2.10
N GLN A 40 -15.70 13.25 2.57
CA GLN A 40 -15.68 14.30 3.58
C GLN A 40 -15.02 13.82 4.88
N THR A 41 -15.39 12.62 5.34
CA THR A 41 -14.81 12.02 6.55
C THR A 41 -13.30 11.78 6.40
N THR A 42 -12.83 11.46 5.20
CA THR A 42 -11.40 11.32 4.90
C THR A 42 -10.68 12.67 5.00
N LEU A 43 -11.26 13.75 4.45
CA LEU A 43 -10.69 15.09 4.55
C LEU A 43 -10.58 15.55 6.02
N ASP A 44 -11.66 15.38 6.78
CA ASP A 44 -11.71 15.74 8.20
C ASP A 44 -10.66 14.95 9.01
N TYR A 45 -10.53 13.65 8.74
CA TYR A 45 -9.53 12.80 9.38
C TYR A 45 -8.10 13.26 9.10
N LEU A 46 -7.77 13.64 7.86
CA LEU A 46 -6.45 14.12 7.49
C LEU A 46 -6.11 15.45 8.16
N ALA A 47 -7.07 16.38 8.21
CA ALA A 47 -6.91 17.64 8.92
C ALA A 47 -6.66 17.43 10.42
N LEU A 48 -7.38 16.49 11.05
CA LEU A 48 -7.14 16.10 12.45
C LEU A 48 -5.77 15.47 12.66
N CYS A 49 -5.32 14.64 11.72
CA CYS A 49 -4.00 14.02 11.75
C CYS A 49 -2.86 15.04 11.69
N GLU A 50 -3.02 16.11 10.90
CA GLU A 50 -2.08 17.24 10.87
C GLU A 50 -2.11 18.03 12.19
N LYS A 51 -3.31 18.41 12.66
CA LYS A 51 -3.51 19.14 13.91
C LYS A 51 -2.86 18.44 15.11
N HIS A 52 -2.90 17.11 15.11
CA HIS A 52 -2.35 16.24 16.16
C HIS A 52 -1.09 15.48 15.72
N LYS A 53 -0.29 16.05 14.81
CA LYS A 53 0.89 15.40 14.18
C LYS A 53 1.90 14.79 15.15
N GLN A 54 1.99 15.28 16.39
CA GLN A 54 2.80 14.68 17.45
C GLN A 54 2.37 13.26 17.82
N HIS A 55 1.07 12.96 17.75
CA HIS A 55 0.53 11.63 18.06
C HIS A 55 0.56 10.69 16.84
N THR A 56 0.54 11.23 15.62
CA THR A 56 0.45 10.44 14.38
C THR A 56 1.82 10.10 13.76
N ARG A 57 2.94 10.45 14.41
CA ARG A 57 4.30 10.16 13.93
C ARG A 57 4.53 8.68 13.60
N HIS A 58 4.04 7.78 14.43
CA HIS A 58 4.13 6.32 14.24
C HIS A 58 3.39 5.85 12.97
N ALA A 59 2.44 6.64 12.47
CA ALA A 59 1.63 6.35 11.30
C ALA A 59 2.16 7.03 10.03
N ALA A 60 3.28 7.77 10.09
CA ALA A 60 3.83 8.55 8.97
C ALA A 60 3.95 7.74 7.66
N LYS A 61 4.45 6.49 7.73
CA LYS A 61 4.54 5.61 6.55
C LYS A 61 3.18 5.37 5.88
N ARG A 62 2.14 5.16 6.68
CA ARG A 62 0.78 4.92 6.18
C ARG A 62 0.13 6.21 5.68
N LEU A 63 0.37 7.34 6.32
CA LEU A 63 -0.11 8.64 5.86
C LEU A 63 0.52 9.06 4.52
N ALA A 64 1.81 8.77 4.32
CA ALA A 64 2.46 8.98 3.03
C ALA A 64 1.87 8.10 1.91
N LEU A 65 1.44 6.87 2.24
CA LEU A 65 0.72 6.02 1.30
C LEU A 65 -0.67 6.57 0.97
N VAL A 66 -1.38 7.10 1.99
CA VAL A 66 -2.68 7.75 1.80
C VAL A 66 -2.55 8.98 0.89
N GLU A 67 -1.53 9.81 1.12
CA GLU A 67 -1.22 10.98 0.27
C GLU A 67 -0.99 10.58 -1.19
N ALA A 68 -0.11 9.61 -1.43
CA ALA A 68 0.20 9.16 -2.77
C ALA A 68 -1.01 8.51 -3.46
N HIS A 69 -1.81 7.73 -2.72
CA HIS A 69 -3.03 7.12 -3.24
C HIS A 69 -4.09 8.17 -3.58
N LEU A 70 -4.31 9.16 -2.73
CA LEU A 70 -5.22 10.27 -3.04
C LEU A 70 -4.75 11.03 -4.29
N GLY A 71 -3.47 11.36 -4.39
CA GLY A 71 -2.92 12.10 -5.52
C GLY A 71 -3.05 11.36 -6.86
N LEU A 72 -2.81 10.05 -6.88
CA LEU A 72 -2.81 9.26 -8.12
C LEU A 72 -4.17 8.63 -8.45
N CYS A 73 -4.86 8.09 -7.45
CA CYS A 73 -6.08 7.33 -7.64
C CYS A 73 -7.36 8.16 -7.43
N ARG A 74 -7.28 9.28 -6.70
CA ARG A 74 -8.45 10.12 -6.35
C ARG A 74 -8.16 11.62 -6.47
N PRO A 75 -7.69 12.10 -7.64
CA PRO A 75 -7.15 13.46 -7.78
C PRO A 75 -8.15 14.57 -7.40
N LEU A 76 -9.44 14.39 -7.70
CA LEU A 76 -10.48 15.37 -7.33
C LEU A 76 -10.67 15.51 -5.82
N LEU A 77 -10.52 14.41 -5.06
CA LEU A 77 -10.56 14.45 -3.61
C LEU A 77 -9.27 15.05 -3.04
N TYR A 78 -8.13 14.72 -3.65
CA TYR A 78 -6.84 15.29 -3.26
C TYR A 78 -6.80 16.81 -3.40
N LEU A 79 -7.46 17.36 -4.44
CA LEU A 79 -7.56 18.80 -4.64
C LEU A 79 -8.31 19.52 -3.51
N GLN A 80 -9.22 18.84 -2.81
CA GLN A 80 -10.00 19.38 -1.71
C GLN A 80 -9.26 19.35 -0.36
N ILE A 81 -8.13 18.65 -0.26
CA ILE A 81 -7.31 18.64 0.95
C ILE A 81 -6.73 20.05 1.17
N PRO A 82 -6.85 20.63 2.38
CA PRO A 82 -6.24 21.92 2.68
C PRO A 82 -4.75 21.97 2.37
N GLN A 83 -4.26 23.11 1.88
CA GLN A 83 -2.88 23.25 1.41
C GLN A 83 -1.85 22.87 2.49
N GLY A 84 -2.03 23.33 3.73
CA GLY A 84 -1.16 22.98 4.86
C GLY A 84 -1.07 21.46 5.10
N THR A 85 -2.23 20.78 5.08
CA THR A 85 -2.31 19.32 5.22
C THR A 85 -1.60 18.61 4.06
N ARG A 86 -1.76 19.08 2.81
CA ARG A 86 -1.05 18.50 1.67
C ARG A 86 0.46 18.65 1.79
N ASP A 87 0.93 19.83 2.15
CA ASP A 87 2.37 20.11 2.27
C ASP A 87 3.00 19.29 3.40
N TRP A 88 2.29 19.15 4.52
CA TRP A 88 2.68 18.26 5.60
C TRP A 88 2.76 16.80 5.15
N LEU A 89 1.74 16.28 4.46
CA LEU A 89 1.74 14.90 3.97
C LEU A 89 2.86 14.64 2.94
N LYS A 90 3.12 15.60 2.03
CA LYS A 90 4.25 15.55 1.09
C LYS A 90 5.58 15.50 1.81
N HIS A 91 5.74 16.31 2.87
CA HIS A 91 6.94 16.29 3.71
C HIS A 91 7.13 14.93 4.39
N LEU A 92 6.06 14.34 4.94
CA LEU A 92 6.11 12.98 5.49
C LEU A 92 6.61 11.98 4.45
N ARG A 93 6.06 12.02 3.23
CA ARG A 93 6.48 11.14 2.14
C ARG A 93 7.96 11.30 1.78
N ALA A 94 8.43 12.54 1.62
CA ALA A 94 9.84 12.82 1.33
C ALA A 94 10.78 12.29 2.43
N SER A 95 10.40 12.43 3.70
CA SER A 95 11.21 11.98 4.84
C SER A 95 11.39 10.46 4.92
N LEU A 96 10.47 9.67 4.34
CA LEU A 96 10.49 8.20 4.38
C LEU A 96 11.43 7.61 3.33
N VAL A 97 11.54 8.25 2.17
CA VAL A 97 12.47 7.84 1.11
C VAL A 97 13.90 7.78 1.66
N LEU A 98 14.27 8.77 2.50
CA LEU A 98 15.59 8.87 3.12
C LEU A 98 15.89 7.81 4.19
N LYS A 99 14.86 7.13 4.74
CA LYS A 99 15.01 6.21 5.88
C LYS A 99 14.98 4.73 5.50
N THR A 100 14.82 4.41 4.22
CA THR A 100 14.62 3.02 3.80
C THR A 100 15.97 2.29 3.77
N ASN A 101 16.13 1.26 4.61
CA ASN A 101 17.35 0.45 4.66
C ASN A 101 17.30 -0.66 3.58
N TYR A 102 18.26 -0.63 2.66
CA TYR A 102 18.32 -1.52 1.49
C TYR A 102 19.04 -2.85 1.75
N ASN A 103 19.52 -3.08 2.98
CA ASN A 103 20.38 -4.22 3.28
C ASN A 103 19.62 -5.51 3.64
N GLU A 104 18.28 -5.48 3.71
CA GLU A 104 17.52 -6.71 3.98
C GLU A 104 17.66 -7.71 2.83
N PRO A 105 17.98 -9.00 3.10
CA PRO A 105 18.05 -9.99 2.04
C PRO A 105 16.66 -10.23 1.43
N MET A 106 16.65 -10.42 0.11
CA MET A 106 15.44 -10.75 -0.63
C MET A 106 14.92 -12.13 -0.21
N GLY A 107 13.60 -12.27 -0.06
CA GLY A 107 12.96 -13.54 0.32
C GLY A 107 13.16 -14.65 -0.72
N PRO A 108 12.99 -15.94 -0.34
CA PRO A 108 13.31 -17.08 -1.18
C PRO A 108 12.52 -17.13 -2.50
N VAL A 109 11.23 -16.79 -2.47
CA VAL A 109 10.40 -16.71 -3.69
C VAL A 109 10.94 -15.67 -4.67
N ALA A 110 11.28 -14.48 -4.18
CA ALA A 110 11.82 -13.41 -5.03
C ALA A 110 13.22 -13.78 -5.60
N GLN A 111 14.05 -14.51 -4.84
CA GLN A 111 15.30 -15.09 -5.36
C GLN A 111 15.05 -16.09 -6.47
N GLU A 112 14.04 -16.96 -6.32
CA GLU A 112 13.70 -17.94 -7.34
C GLU A 112 13.17 -17.28 -8.62
N ILE A 113 12.27 -16.29 -8.49
CA ILE A 113 11.82 -15.47 -9.64
C ILE A 113 13.03 -14.86 -10.35
N CYS A 114 13.95 -14.23 -9.62
CA CYS A 114 15.15 -13.65 -10.22
C CYS A 114 16.00 -14.68 -10.97
N LYS A 115 16.11 -15.92 -10.48
CA LYS A 115 16.83 -16.99 -11.19
C LYS A 115 16.14 -17.35 -12.51
N LEU A 116 14.81 -17.50 -12.50
CA LEU A 116 14.03 -17.76 -13.72
C LEU A 116 14.15 -16.62 -14.73
N LEU A 117 14.02 -15.37 -14.27
CA LEU A 117 14.19 -14.20 -15.14
C LEU A 117 15.56 -14.17 -15.80
N LYS A 118 16.64 -14.45 -15.05
CA LYS A 118 18.00 -14.53 -15.59
C LYS A 118 18.13 -15.65 -16.63
N LEU A 119 17.57 -16.83 -16.36
CA LEU A 119 17.62 -17.97 -17.28
C LEU A 119 16.96 -17.65 -18.63
N HIS A 120 15.90 -16.84 -18.62
CA HIS A 120 15.16 -16.41 -19.81
C HIS A 120 15.61 -15.05 -20.35
N ALA A 121 16.81 -14.58 -19.97
CA ALA A 121 17.40 -13.33 -20.44
C ALA A 121 16.48 -12.09 -20.30
N VAL A 122 15.62 -12.07 -19.28
CA VAL A 122 14.76 -10.91 -18.98
C VAL A 122 15.59 -9.86 -18.25
N ASP A 123 15.55 -8.61 -18.75
CA ASP A 123 16.17 -7.47 -18.07
C ASP A 123 15.32 -7.01 -16.88
N PHE A 124 15.89 -7.07 -15.67
CA PHE A 124 15.19 -6.66 -14.45
C PHE A 124 16.06 -5.93 -13.42
N ALA A 125 15.40 -5.13 -12.59
CA ALA A 125 15.92 -4.54 -11.37
C ALA A 125 15.23 -5.18 -10.16
N THR A 126 15.90 -5.25 -9.02
CA THR A 126 15.24 -5.56 -7.73
C THR A 126 15.16 -4.30 -6.88
N ARG A 127 14.19 -4.26 -5.95
CA ARG A 127 14.04 -3.19 -4.96
C ARG A 127 13.94 -1.79 -5.57
N LEU A 128 13.19 -1.65 -6.66
CA LEU A 128 12.96 -0.35 -7.29
C LEU A 128 12.22 0.58 -6.33
N VAL A 129 12.78 1.76 -6.08
CA VAL A 129 12.11 2.81 -5.30
C VAL A 129 11.18 3.59 -6.23
N ALA A 130 9.87 3.52 -5.97
CA ALA A 130 8.83 4.22 -6.71
C ALA A 130 7.94 5.01 -5.74
N GLY A 131 8.23 6.31 -5.60
CA GLY A 131 7.55 7.17 -4.64
C GLY A 131 7.69 6.65 -3.20
N PRO A 132 6.59 6.40 -2.46
CA PRO A 132 6.64 5.84 -1.10
C PRO A 132 6.86 4.32 -1.05
N LEU A 133 6.99 3.64 -2.20
CA LEU A 133 7.10 2.19 -2.29
C LEU A 133 8.52 1.76 -2.64
N VAL A 134 8.96 0.67 -2.02
CA VAL A 134 10.00 -0.20 -2.59
C VAL A 134 9.26 -1.37 -3.24
N LEU A 135 9.51 -1.59 -4.52
CA LEU A 135 8.88 -2.63 -5.34
C LEU A 135 9.84 -3.82 -5.47
N ASP A 136 9.31 -5.03 -5.51
CA ASP A 136 10.14 -6.23 -5.39
C ASP A 136 11.04 -6.45 -6.60
N ILE A 137 10.46 -6.71 -7.77
CA ILE A 137 11.20 -7.02 -9.00
C ILE A 137 10.55 -6.28 -10.19
N TYR A 138 11.34 -5.50 -10.90
CA TYR A 138 10.92 -4.68 -12.05
C TYR A 138 11.53 -5.19 -13.34
N ASN A 139 10.70 -5.69 -14.26
CA ASN A 139 11.06 -5.96 -15.65
C ASN A 139 11.04 -4.65 -16.44
N ARG A 140 12.24 -4.18 -16.82
CA ARG A 140 12.44 -2.86 -17.45
C ARG A 140 11.81 -2.80 -18.84
N ASN A 141 11.93 -3.87 -19.62
CA ASN A 141 11.46 -3.90 -21.00
C ASN A 141 9.93 -3.93 -21.09
N ALA A 142 9.28 -4.71 -20.23
CA ALA A 142 7.82 -4.88 -20.27
C ALA A 142 7.06 -3.84 -19.44
N ASN A 143 7.78 -3.03 -18.65
CA ASN A 143 7.24 -2.17 -17.60
C ASN A 143 6.36 -2.93 -16.60
N VAL A 144 6.83 -4.10 -16.14
CA VAL A 144 6.09 -5.01 -15.24
C VAL A 144 6.77 -5.09 -13.88
N ILE A 145 5.97 -5.02 -12.82
CA ILE A 145 6.37 -5.35 -11.45
C ILE A 145 5.87 -6.74 -11.11
N TYR A 146 6.79 -7.63 -10.72
CA TYR A 146 6.46 -8.89 -10.05
C TYR A 146 6.48 -8.63 -8.55
N GLU A 147 5.30 -8.51 -7.94
CA GLU A 147 5.14 -8.27 -6.51
C GLU A 147 4.96 -9.62 -5.81
N VAL A 148 5.88 -9.96 -4.91
CA VAL A 148 5.77 -11.17 -4.10
C VAL A 148 4.82 -10.89 -2.94
N CYS A 149 3.76 -11.67 -2.87
CA CYS A 149 2.71 -11.49 -1.88
C CYS A 149 2.84 -12.54 -0.76
N PRO A 150 3.51 -12.22 0.36
CA PRO A 150 3.63 -13.12 1.50
C PRO A 150 2.30 -13.29 2.24
N ARG A 151 2.21 -14.33 3.08
CA ARG A 151 0.95 -14.69 3.80
C ARG A 151 0.30 -13.55 4.57
N HIS A 152 1.09 -12.66 5.19
CA HIS A 152 0.56 -11.55 5.99
C HIS A 152 -0.13 -10.45 5.18
N GLN A 153 -0.01 -10.46 3.84
CA GLN A 153 -0.76 -9.56 2.96
C GLN A 153 -2.21 -10.00 2.76
N PHE A 154 -2.60 -11.19 3.21
CA PHE A 154 -3.94 -11.76 3.10
C PHE A 154 -4.64 -11.77 4.46
N TYR A 155 -5.98 -11.67 4.47
CA TYR A 155 -6.73 -11.95 5.69
C TYR A 155 -6.56 -13.43 6.07
N ALA A 156 -6.49 -13.69 7.38
CA ALA A 156 -6.21 -15.01 7.92
C ALA A 156 -7.12 -16.08 7.30
N ASN A 157 -6.50 -17.15 6.79
CA ASN A 157 -7.17 -18.30 6.15
C ASN A 157 -8.00 -17.96 4.90
N THR A 158 -7.73 -16.83 4.24
CA THR A 158 -8.40 -16.46 2.99
C THR A 158 -7.40 -16.23 1.85
N SER A 159 -7.89 -16.18 0.62
CA SER A 159 -7.17 -15.64 -0.55
C SER A 159 -7.41 -14.14 -0.75
N VAL A 160 -8.09 -13.48 0.18
CA VAL A 160 -8.47 -12.07 0.07
C VAL A 160 -7.34 -11.20 0.62
N PHE A 161 -6.85 -10.27 -0.20
CA PHE A 161 -5.85 -9.30 0.22
C PHE A 161 -6.40 -8.39 1.33
N THR A 162 -5.53 -8.06 2.29
CA THR A 162 -5.79 -6.99 3.26
C THR A 162 -5.97 -5.65 2.56
N ALA A 163 -6.71 -4.75 3.20
CA ALA A 163 -6.84 -3.35 2.78
C ALA A 163 -5.50 -2.71 2.39
N THR A 164 -4.47 -2.92 3.21
CA THR A 164 -3.13 -2.33 2.98
C THR A 164 -2.49 -2.88 1.70
N ALA A 165 -2.53 -4.20 1.49
CA ALA A 165 -1.99 -4.83 0.29
C ALA A 165 -2.76 -4.38 -0.96
N LYS A 166 -4.09 -4.34 -0.90
CA LYS A 166 -4.93 -3.86 -2.00
C LYS A 166 -4.57 -2.43 -2.41
N ARG A 167 -4.46 -1.50 -1.46
CA ARG A 167 -4.10 -0.10 -1.75
C ARG A 167 -2.68 0.05 -2.28
N ARG A 168 -1.75 -0.79 -1.82
CA ARG A 168 -0.40 -0.87 -2.41
C ARG A 168 -0.47 -1.30 -3.89
N HIS A 169 -1.24 -2.34 -4.22
CA HIS A 169 -1.37 -2.81 -5.60
C HIS A 169 -2.01 -1.75 -6.51
N GLU A 170 -3.09 -1.11 -6.06
CA GLU A 170 -3.73 -0.01 -6.77
C GLU A 170 -2.75 1.14 -7.04
N LEU A 171 -1.91 1.48 -6.04
CA LEU A 171 -0.93 2.54 -6.18
C LEU A 171 0.16 2.19 -7.19
N ILE A 172 0.64 0.94 -7.23
CA ILE A 172 1.61 0.48 -8.23
C ILE A 172 1.03 0.64 -9.65
N VAL A 173 -0.21 0.22 -9.85
CA VAL A 173 -0.89 0.35 -11.14
C VAL A 173 -1.11 1.82 -11.50
N ALA A 174 -1.54 2.66 -10.54
CA ALA A 174 -1.76 4.08 -10.76
C ALA A 174 -0.47 4.87 -11.05
N MET A 175 0.69 4.36 -10.65
CA MET A 175 2.02 4.88 -11.06
C MET A 175 2.38 4.52 -12.52
N GLY A 176 1.55 3.73 -13.21
CA GLY A 176 1.74 3.36 -14.61
C GLY A 176 2.44 2.01 -14.83
N PHE A 177 2.72 1.24 -13.77
CA PHE A 177 3.31 -0.09 -13.91
C PHE A 177 2.24 -1.14 -14.24
N LYS A 178 2.60 -2.12 -15.08
CA LYS A 178 1.88 -3.40 -15.13
C LYS A 178 2.22 -4.19 -13.87
N LEU A 179 1.24 -4.85 -13.27
CA LEU A 179 1.42 -5.57 -12.01
C LEU A 179 1.08 -7.05 -12.17
N ILE A 180 2.03 -7.90 -11.83
CA ILE A 180 1.83 -9.34 -11.69
C ILE A 180 2.03 -9.69 -10.22
N LEU A 181 0.93 -10.13 -9.59
CA LEU A 181 0.95 -10.58 -8.20
C LEU A 181 1.40 -12.02 -8.14
N VAL A 182 2.37 -12.31 -7.28
CA VAL A 182 2.89 -13.66 -7.04
C VAL A 182 2.60 -14.06 -5.59
N PRO A 183 1.39 -14.60 -5.30
CA PRO A 183 1.09 -15.16 -3.99
C PRO A 183 2.06 -16.28 -3.63
N GLU A 184 2.82 -16.10 -2.54
CA GLU A 184 3.82 -17.07 -2.09
C GLU A 184 3.21 -18.47 -1.90
N ARG A 185 2.02 -18.55 -1.31
CA ARG A 185 1.32 -19.84 -1.13
C ARG A 185 1.05 -20.54 -2.46
N LYS A 186 0.68 -19.79 -3.51
CA LYS A 186 0.40 -20.37 -4.82
C LYS A 186 1.69 -20.72 -5.54
N TRP A 187 2.71 -19.86 -5.46
CA TRP A 187 4.03 -20.08 -6.03
C TRP A 187 4.68 -21.39 -5.55
N LEU A 188 4.61 -21.65 -4.24
CA LEU A 188 5.16 -22.84 -3.62
C LEU A 188 4.41 -24.14 -3.97
N GLN A 189 3.22 -24.04 -4.56
CA GLN A 189 2.44 -25.19 -5.02
C GLN A 189 2.71 -25.55 -6.49
N LEU A 190 3.45 -24.70 -7.23
CA LEU A 190 3.80 -24.98 -8.61
C LEU A 190 4.98 -25.96 -8.67
N CYS A 191 4.80 -27.03 -9.43
CA CYS A 191 5.71 -28.18 -9.46
C CYS A 191 6.78 -28.06 -10.56
N SER A 192 6.58 -27.19 -11.56
CA SER A 192 7.52 -27.04 -12.68
C SER A 192 7.89 -25.57 -12.95
N ASN A 193 9.01 -25.39 -13.65
CA ASN A 193 9.41 -24.07 -14.14
C ASN A 193 8.41 -23.51 -15.15
N ASP A 194 7.81 -24.35 -16.00
CA ASP A 194 6.82 -23.91 -16.99
C ASP A 194 5.58 -23.30 -16.33
N GLU A 195 5.07 -23.90 -15.25
CA GLU A 195 3.97 -23.33 -14.47
C GLU A 195 4.34 -21.98 -13.83
N LYS A 196 5.57 -21.86 -13.33
CA LYS A 196 6.10 -20.62 -12.75
C LYS A 196 6.26 -19.53 -13.80
N LEU A 197 6.78 -19.86 -14.99
CA LEU A 197 6.90 -18.94 -16.13
C LEU A 197 5.53 -18.49 -16.62
N ALA A 198 4.56 -19.41 -16.72
CA ALA A 198 3.18 -19.07 -17.06
C ALA A 198 2.55 -18.09 -16.05
N MET A 199 2.83 -18.22 -14.76
CA MET A 199 2.41 -17.25 -13.74
C MET A 199 3.07 -15.88 -13.94
N LEU A 200 4.35 -15.84 -14.29
CA LEU A 200 5.08 -14.61 -14.59
C LEU A 200 4.73 -14.01 -15.96
N LYS A 201 4.01 -14.75 -16.82
CA LYS A 201 3.67 -14.35 -18.19
C LYS A 201 4.91 -14.05 -19.03
N ILE A 202 5.89 -14.94 -18.95
CA ILE A 202 7.16 -14.92 -19.69
C ILE A 202 7.19 -16.10 -20.64
#